data_AF-A0A9E2KQW4-F1
#
_entry.id   AF-A0A9E2KQW4-F1
#
_cell.length_a   1.000
_cell.length_b   1.000
_cell.length_c   1.000
_cell.angle_alpha   90.00
_cell.angle_beta   90.00
_cell.angle_gamma   90.00
#
_symmetry.space_group_name_H-M   'P 1'
#
loop_
_entity.id
_entity.type
_entity.pdbx_description
1 polymer ?
#
loop_
_entity_poly.entity_id
_entity_poly.type
_entity_poly.pdbx_seq_one_letter_code
_entity_poly.pdbx_strand_id
1 'polypeptide(L)'
;YEQVCSGTTGHTEAVKITFDPDKISYKDLVEIYWHQTDPTDASGQFQDRGDNYRPVIFVKNDEQRKTAEESKKALQESGRFGDAKIVTTIEDAQPFYPAEDYHQGFYKKDPQRFALEEAGGRQQFIEKYWKNN
;
A
#
# COMPACT_ATOMS: atom_id res chain seq x y z
N TYR A 1 17.24 2.95 -6.37
CA TYR A 1 16.35 3.08 -7.53
C TYR A 1 16.94 2.48 -8.82
N GLU A 2 18.19 2.78 -9.23
CA GLU A 2 18.75 2.21 -10.49
C GLU A 2 18.75 0.67 -10.58
N GLN A 3 18.92 -0.05 -9.47
CA GLN A 3 18.80 -1.52 -9.44
C GLN A 3 17.35 -2.02 -9.38
N VAL A 4 16.43 -1.25 -8.80
CA VAL A 4 14.99 -1.59 -8.68
C VAL A 4 14.27 -1.33 -10.01
N CYS A 5 14.65 -0.27 -10.75
CA CYS A 5 14.14 0.05 -12.08
C CYS A 5 14.48 -1.00 -13.16
N SER A 6 15.46 -1.87 -12.92
CA SER A 6 15.78 -2.95 -13.85
C SER A 6 14.74 -4.07 -13.86
N GLY A 7 13.84 -4.13 -12.86
CA GLY A 7 12.83 -5.19 -12.72
C GLY A 7 13.38 -6.60 -12.43
N THR A 8 14.68 -6.75 -12.19
CA THR A 8 15.35 -8.07 -12.09
C THR A 8 15.71 -8.50 -10.68
N THR A 9 15.49 -7.65 -9.67
CA THR A 9 15.88 -7.93 -8.27
C THR A 9 14.80 -8.61 -7.44
N GLY A 10 13.55 -8.63 -7.92
CA GLY A 10 12.40 -9.14 -7.17
C GLY A 10 11.98 -8.25 -5.98
N HIS A 11 12.49 -7.02 -5.90
CA HIS A 11 12.14 -6.08 -4.84
C HIS A 11 10.78 -5.41 -5.11
N THR A 12 9.95 -5.32 -4.08
CA THR A 12 8.71 -4.53 -4.08
C THR A 12 8.96 -3.21 -3.35
N GLU A 13 8.49 -2.10 -3.92
CA GLU A 13 8.52 -0.81 -3.24
C GLU A 13 7.64 -0.87 -1.98
N ALA A 14 8.21 -0.49 -0.84
CA ALA A 14 7.54 -0.61 0.44
C ALA A 14 7.90 0.55 1.37
N VAL A 15 6.96 0.89 2.26
CA VAL A 15 7.18 1.87 3.33
C VAL A 15 7.27 1.13 4.66
N LYS A 16 8.41 1.28 5.35
CA LYS A 16 8.56 0.79 6.72
C LYS A 16 8.02 1.81 7.71
N ILE A 17 6.95 1.46 8.43
CA ILE A 17 6.30 2.33 9.40
C ILE A 17 6.77 1.96 10.81
N THR A 18 7.33 2.94 11.53
CA THR A 18 7.51 2.88 12.98
C THR A 18 6.42 3.70 13.63
N PHE A 19 5.67 3.12 14.56
CA PHE A 19 4.50 3.75 15.16
C PHE A 19 4.42 3.48 16.67
N ASP A 20 3.69 4.36 17.35
CA ASP A 20 3.40 4.28 18.78
C ASP A 20 2.01 3.64 18.97
N PRO A 21 1.92 2.42 19.52
CA PRO A 21 0.65 1.70 19.64
C PRO A 21 -0.37 2.40 20.54
N ASP A 22 0.07 3.31 21.41
CA ASP A 22 -0.83 4.10 22.27
C ASP A 22 -1.51 5.25 21.50
N LYS A 23 -0.99 5.60 20.31
CA LYS A 23 -1.53 6.68 19.45
C LYS A 23 -2.24 6.16 18.21
N ILE A 24 -1.77 5.05 17.65
CA ILE A 24 -2.35 4.43 16.47
C ILE A 24 -2.13 2.92 16.54
N SER A 25 -3.20 2.14 16.35
CA SER A 25 -3.09 0.70 16.37
C SER A 25 -2.57 0.17 15.03
N TYR A 26 -2.05 -1.06 15.02
CA TYR A 26 -1.71 -1.72 13.77
C TYR A 26 -2.94 -1.92 12.87
N LYS A 27 -4.11 -2.17 13.46
CA LYS A 27 -5.37 -2.28 12.73
C LYS A 27 -5.68 -0.98 11.98
N ASP A 28 -5.51 0.17 12.61
CA ASP A 28 -5.74 1.47 11.96
C ASP A 28 -4.78 1.68 10.78
N LEU A 29 -3.53 1.24 10.90
CA LEU A 29 -2.58 1.29 9.79
C LEU A 29 -3.01 0.41 8.60
N VAL A 30 -3.56 -0.78 8.87
CA VAL A 30 -4.12 -1.67 7.84
C VAL A 30 -5.35 -1.04 7.19
N GLU A 31 -6.24 -0.41 7.96
CA GLU A 31 -7.37 0.33 7.40
C GLU A 31 -6.90 1.49 6.50
N ILE A 32 -5.92 2.28 6.95
CA ILE A 32 -5.33 3.35 6.13
C ILE A 32 -4.76 2.79 4.82
N TYR A 33 -4.11 1.62 4.85
CA TYR A 33 -3.58 0.97 3.66
C TYR A 33 -4.69 0.74 2.61
N TRP A 34 -5.85 0.20 3.01
CA TRP A 34 -6.97 -0.07 2.08
C TRP A 34 -7.53 1.19 1.41
N HIS A 35 -7.49 2.33 2.12
CA HIS A 35 -7.90 3.62 1.56
C HIS A 35 -6.89 4.16 0.55
N GLN A 36 -5.61 3.80 0.69
CA GLN A 36 -4.53 4.37 -0.11
C GLN A 36 -4.24 3.52 -1.35
N THR A 37 -4.40 2.20 -1.32
CA THR A 37 -4.05 1.30 -2.43
C THR A 37 -5.28 0.76 -3.13
N ASP A 38 -5.21 0.47 -4.43
CA ASP A 38 -6.19 -0.39 -5.10
C ASP A 38 -5.87 -1.86 -4.78
N PRO A 39 -6.68 -2.53 -3.95
CA PRO A 39 -6.38 -3.88 -3.47
C PRO A 39 -6.93 -4.95 -4.44
N THR A 40 -7.48 -4.55 -5.58
CA THR A 40 -8.06 -5.44 -6.61
C THR A 40 -7.18 -5.58 -7.85
N ASP A 41 -6.16 -4.74 -7.98
CA ASP A 41 -5.24 -4.71 -9.11
C ASP A 41 -3.89 -5.34 -8.76
N ALA A 42 -3.59 -6.49 -9.36
CA ALA A 42 -2.32 -7.19 -9.14
C ALA A 42 -1.17 -6.62 -9.99
N SER A 43 -1.46 -5.76 -10.97
CA SER A 43 -0.50 -5.30 -12.00
C SER A 43 0.22 -3.99 -11.65
N GLY A 44 -0.07 -3.41 -10.48
CA GLY A 44 0.54 -2.19 -9.99
C GLY A 44 -0.42 -1.34 -9.16
N GLN A 45 -0.13 -0.05 -9.03
CA GLN A 45 -0.95 0.93 -8.31
C GLN A 45 -1.11 2.20 -9.15
N PHE A 46 -2.34 2.47 -9.60
CA PHE A 46 -2.72 3.69 -10.34
C PHE A 46 -1.89 3.94 -11.60
N GLN A 47 -1.01 4.93 -11.63
CA GLN A 47 -0.15 5.18 -12.80
C GLN A 47 1.12 4.31 -12.78
N ASP A 48 1.45 3.72 -11.63
CA ASP A 48 2.68 2.95 -11.41
C ASP A 48 2.40 1.46 -11.68
N ARG A 49 3.18 0.84 -12.56
CA ARG A 49 2.88 -0.46 -13.16
C ARG A 49 4.08 -1.41 -13.10
N GLY A 50 3.79 -2.69 -12.90
CA GLY A 50 4.77 -3.77 -12.75
C GLY A 50 4.84 -4.33 -11.33
N ASP A 51 5.52 -5.47 -11.19
CA ASP A 51 5.55 -6.27 -9.95
C ASP A 51 6.16 -5.51 -8.75
N ASN A 52 7.01 -4.52 -9.01
CA ASN A 52 7.58 -3.64 -8.00
C ASN A 52 6.50 -2.83 -7.26
N TYR A 53 5.33 -2.62 -7.88
CA TYR A 53 4.21 -1.84 -7.36
C TYR A 53 3.02 -2.72 -6.97
N ARG A 54 3.19 -4.05 -6.88
CA ARG A 54 2.08 -4.94 -6.50
C ARG A 54 1.58 -4.62 -5.07
N PRO A 55 0.27 -4.80 -4.79
CA PRO A 55 -0.24 -4.62 -3.44
C PRO A 55 0.22 -5.75 -2.50
N VAL A 56 0.93 -5.36 -1.43
CA VAL A 56 1.40 -6.26 -0.37
C VAL A 56 1.38 -5.56 0.98
N ILE A 57 1.08 -6.32 2.04
CA ILE A 57 1.29 -5.95 3.44
C ILE A 57 2.35 -6.88 4.03
N PHE A 58 3.48 -6.31 4.46
CA PHE A 58 4.52 -7.05 5.16
C PHE A 58 4.28 -7.03 6.68
N VAL A 59 4.21 -8.20 7.31
CA VAL A 59 3.90 -8.37 8.73
C VAL A 59 5.13 -8.79 9.53
N LYS A 60 5.29 -8.29 10.75
CA LYS A 60 6.46 -8.58 11.59
C LYS A 60 6.29 -9.82 12.49
N ASN A 61 5.05 -10.25 12.74
CA ASN A 61 4.69 -11.33 13.65
C ASN A 61 3.27 -11.85 13.38
N ASP A 62 2.91 -12.94 14.05
CA ASP A 62 1.61 -13.62 13.88
C ASP A 62 0.39 -12.75 14.27
N GLU A 63 0.55 -11.84 15.23
CA GLU A 63 -0.52 -10.93 15.63
C GLU A 63 -0.86 -9.93 14.53
N GLN A 64 0.16 -9.37 13.88
CA GLN A 64 -0.02 -8.53 12.70
C GLN A 64 -0.58 -9.32 11.52
N ARG A 65 -0.09 -10.55 11.29
CA ARG A 65 -0.63 -11.45 10.26
C ARG A 65 -2.13 -11.66 10.44
N LYS A 66 -2.54 -12.07 11.63
CA LYS A 66 -3.94 -12.31 11.96
C LYS A 66 -4.79 -11.05 11.73
N THR A 67 -4.32 -9.90 12.22
CA THR A 67 -5.02 -8.62 12.06
C THR A 67 -5.20 -8.24 10.58
N ALA A 68 -4.14 -8.37 9.78
CA ALA A 68 -4.17 -8.06 8.35
C ALA A 68 -5.08 -9.02 7.57
N GLU A 69 -5.05 -10.32 7.88
CA GLU A 69 -5.88 -11.34 7.25
C GLU A 69 -7.37 -11.16 7.59
N GLU A 70 -7.68 -10.87 8.85
CA GLU A 70 -9.04 -10.57 9.30
C GLU A 70 -9.58 -9.29 8.63
N SER A 71 -8.78 -8.21 8.56
CA SER A 71 -9.18 -6.97 7.88
C SER A 71 -9.35 -7.17 6.37
N LYS A 72 -8.45 -7.91 5.71
CA LYS A 72 -8.58 -8.27 4.29
C LYS A 72 -9.86 -9.06 4.03
N LYS A 73 -10.18 -10.04 4.89
CA LYS A 73 -11.41 -10.83 4.80
C LYS A 73 -12.64 -9.94 4.97
N ALA A 74 -12.65 -9.09 5.99
CA ALA A 74 -13.76 -8.15 6.23
C ALA A 74 -13.95 -7.20 5.04
N LEU A 75 -12.86 -6.73 4.41
CA LEU A 75 -12.92 -5.90 3.21
C LEU A 75 -13.55 -6.64 2.03
N GLN A 76 -13.16 -7.90 1.79
CA GLN A 76 -13.77 -8.73 0.75
C GLN A 76 -15.27 -8.95 1.01
N GLU A 77 -15.64 -9.27 2.25
CA GLU A 77 -17.03 -9.53 2.66
C GLU A 77 -17.90 -8.27 2.65
N SER A 78 -17.30 -7.09 2.78
CA SER A 78 -18.02 -5.81 2.72
C SER A 78 -18.68 -5.55 1.36
N GLY A 79 -18.24 -6.22 0.30
CA GLY A 79 -18.72 -5.98 -1.06
C GLY A 79 -18.36 -4.60 -1.62
N ARG A 80 -17.49 -3.82 -0.95
CA ARG A 80 -17.10 -2.47 -1.38
C ARG A 80 -16.56 -2.43 -2.82
N PHE A 81 -15.91 -3.51 -3.23
CA PHE A 81 -15.36 -3.67 -4.58
C PHE A 81 -16.20 -4.60 -5.47
N GLY A 82 -17.48 -4.83 -5.12
CA GLY A 82 -18.36 -5.76 -5.83
C GLY A 82 -17.81 -7.18 -5.84
N ASP A 83 -17.83 -7.82 -7.01
CA ASP A 83 -17.33 -9.18 -7.20
C ASP A 83 -15.79 -9.25 -7.36
N ALA A 84 -15.10 -8.12 -7.31
CA ALA A 84 -13.65 -8.10 -7.44
C ALA A 84 -12.98 -8.77 -6.23
N LYS A 85 -11.98 -9.60 -6.51
CA LYS A 85 -11.19 -10.27 -5.48
C LYS A 85 -10.16 -9.30 -4.89
N ILE A 86 -10.02 -9.30 -3.58
CA ILE A 86 -8.92 -8.63 -2.89
C ILE A 86 -7.63 -9.44 -3.07
N VAL A 87 -6.75 -8.93 -3.93
CA VAL A 87 -5.51 -9.61 -4.34
C VAL A 87 -4.31 -9.27 -3.47
N THR A 88 -4.39 -8.25 -2.62
CA THR A 88 -3.31 -7.85 -1.69
C THR A 88 -2.75 -9.04 -0.92
N THR A 89 -1.45 -9.27 -1.04
CA THR A 89 -0.76 -10.38 -0.36
C THR A 89 -0.36 -9.98 1.07
N ILE A 90 -0.27 -10.97 1.97
CA ILE A 90 0.16 -10.78 3.36
C ILE A 90 1.37 -11.67 3.60
N GLU A 91 2.55 -11.06 3.64
CA GLU A 91 3.85 -11.73 3.59
C GLU A 91 4.68 -11.39 4.83
N ASP A 92 5.58 -12.28 5.25
CA ASP A 92 6.49 -11.98 6.36
C ASP A 92 7.49 -10.91 5.94
N ALA A 93 7.71 -9.93 6.81
CA ALA A 93 8.65 -8.85 6.58
C ALA A 93 10.07 -9.40 6.34
N GLN A 94 10.65 -9.03 5.21
CA GLN A 94 12.02 -9.33 4.82
C GLN A 94 12.96 -8.17 5.20
N PRO A 95 14.30 -8.33 5.09
CA PRO A 95 15.23 -7.23 5.28
C PRO A 95 14.83 -5.99 4.47
N PHE A 96 14.70 -4.86 5.16
CA PHE A 96 14.31 -3.59 4.55
C PHE A 96 15.54 -2.80 4.14
N TYR A 97 15.65 -2.47 2.86
CA TYR A 97 16.71 -1.65 2.30
C TYR A 97 16.18 -0.23 2.08
N PRO A 98 16.67 0.78 2.81
CA PRO A 98 16.23 2.15 2.62
C PRO A 98 16.50 2.63 1.19
N ALA A 99 15.48 3.23 0.57
CA ALA A 99 15.64 3.96 -0.67
C ALA A 99 16.48 5.23 -0.48
N GLU A 100 17.02 5.77 -1.57
CA GLU A 100 17.84 6.98 -1.58
C GLU A 100 17.17 8.20 -0.89
N ASP A 101 17.97 9.10 -0.35
CA ASP A 101 17.49 10.24 0.45
C ASP A 101 16.49 11.14 -0.27
N TYR A 102 16.54 11.24 -1.61
CA TYR A 102 15.59 12.03 -2.37
C TYR A 102 14.16 11.47 -2.29
N HIS A 103 14.01 10.14 -2.16
CA HIS A 103 12.71 9.48 -1.99
C HIS A 103 12.15 9.70 -0.57
N GLN A 104 13.02 9.90 0.41
CA GLN A 104 12.60 10.09 1.79
C GLN A 104 11.91 11.44 1.97
N GLY A 105 10.65 11.42 2.43
CA GLY A 105 9.86 12.63 2.64
C GLY A 105 9.53 13.40 1.35
N PHE A 106 9.49 12.69 0.21
CA PHE A 106 9.25 13.27 -1.12
C PHE A 106 8.06 14.23 -1.16
N TYR A 107 6.93 13.86 -0.55
CA TYR A 107 5.72 14.68 -0.48
C TYR A 107 5.92 16.08 0.15
N LYS A 108 6.96 16.26 0.98
CA LYS A 108 7.33 17.57 1.55
C LYS A 108 8.30 18.35 0.66
N LYS A 109 9.11 17.65 -0.12
CA LYS A 109 10.20 18.22 -0.92
C LYS A 109 9.69 18.72 -2.27
N ASP A 110 8.74 18.02 -2.88
CA ASP A 110 8.12 18.42 -4.14
C ASP A 110 6.59 18.25 -4.10
N PRO A 111 5.86 19.22 -3.52
CA PRO A 111 4.40 19.16 -3.41
C PRO A 111 3.68 19.18 -4.76
N GLN A 112 4.26 19.81 -5.79
CA GLN A 112 3.64 19.88 -7.12
C GLN A 112 3.68 18.52 -7.80
N ARG A 113 4.84 17.85 -7.76
CA ARG A 113 4.96 16.50 -8.30
C ARG A 113 4.13 15.50 -7.52
N PHE A 114 4.10 15.60 -6.19
CA PHE A 114 3.20 14.78 -5.36
C PHE A 114 1.73 14.96 -5.75
N ALA A 115 1.26 16.19 -5.96
CA ALA A 115 -0.11 16.45 -6.39
C ALA A 115 -0.44 15.85 -7.76
N LEU A 116 0.51 15.85 -8.70
CA LEU A 116 0.36 15.17 -9.99
C LEU A 116 0.23 13.66 -9.82
N GLU A 117 0.98 13.07 -8.90
CA GLU A 117 0.92 11.63 -8.65
C GLU A 117 -0.41 11.21 -8.01
N GLU A 118 -0.92 12.01 -7.07
CA GLU A 118 -2.25 11.80 -6.48
C GLU A 118 -3.38 11.92 -7.52
N ALA A 119 -3.25 12.86 -8.46
CA ALA A 119 -4.17 13.03 -9.58
C ALA A 119 -4.09 11.87 -10.61
N GLY A 120 -3.01 11.09 -10.60
CA GLY A 120 -2.76 9.94 -11.47
C GLY A 120 -3.65 8.71 -11.25
N GLY A 121 -4.68 8.82 -10.40
CA GLY A 121 -5.72 7.80 -10.22
C GLY A 121 -6.10 7.56 -8.76
N ARG A 122 -5.22 7.87 -7.80
CA ARG A 122 -5.48 7.65 -6.37
C ARG A 122 -6.66 8.49 -5.88
N GLN A 123 -6.71 9.77 -6.27
CA GLN A 123 -7.82 10.64 -5.91
C GLN A 123 -9.16 10.07 -6.41
N GLN A 124 -9.22 9.64 -7.67
CA GLN A 124 -10.45 9.07 -8.27
C GLN A 124 -10.87 7.77 -7.58
N PHE A 125 -9.89 6.93 -7.20
CA PHE A 125 -10.14 5.71 -6.43
C PHE A 125 -10.76 6.02 -5.06
N ILE A 126 -10.21 7.00 -4.33
CA ILE A 126 -10.75 7.46 -3.05
C ILE A 126 -12.18 7.97 -3.22
N GLU A 127 -12.43 8.79 -4.23
CA GLU A 127 -13.76 9.33 -4.49
C GLU A 127 -14.78 8.25 -4.84
N LYS A 128 -14.38 7.26 -5.63
CA LYS A 128 -15.26 6.18 -6.08
C LYS A 128 -15.61 5.22 -4.94
N TYR A 129 -14.63 4.77 -4.16
CA TYR A 129 -14.82 3.67 -3.22
C TYR A 129 -14.94 4.10 -1.76
N TRP A 130 -14.54 5.33 -1.40
CA TRP A 130 -14.41 5.72 0.00
C TRP A 130 -15.15 7.01 0.41
N LYS A 131 -15.49 7.91 -0.53
CA LYS A 131 -16.23 9.16 -0.21
C LYS A 131 -17.74 9.00 0.03
N ASN A 132 -18.35 7.87 -0.36
CA ASN A 132 -19.82 7.70 -0.33
C ASN A 132 -20.36 6.98 0.93
N ASN A 133 -19.67 7.11 2.08
CA ASN A 133 -20.13 6.55 3.35
C ASN A 133 -20.46 7.65 4.36
#